data_AF-A0A483AEG1-F1
#
_entry.id   AF-A0A483AEG1-F1
#
_cell.length_a   1.000
_cell.length_b   1.000
_cell.length_c   1.000
_cell.angle_alpha   90.00
_cell.angle_beta   90.00
_cell.angle_gamma   90.00
#
_symmetry.space_group_name_H-M   'P 1'
#
loop_
_entity.id
_entity.type
_entity.pdbx_description
1 polymer ?
#
loop_
_entity_poly.entity_id
_entity_poly.type
_entity_poly.pdbx_seq_one_letter_code
_entity_poly.pdbx_strand_id
1 'polypeptide(L)'
;MMITKMNKTCKQYKTKELCQLLKLSRSSYYYQIKDKPVSSNTHNMIKFIKQTALEVGHTYGKRRMRVSLNNHYQSFANHQEVVENVESYLYFYNYKRIHSAIGYLTPVEKMSELKKVA
;
A
#
# COMPACT_ATOMS: atom_id res chain seq x y z
N MET A 1 -13.97 14.21 17.81
CA MET A 1 -14.96 15.03 18.56
C MET A 1 -14.99 14.80 20.08
N MET A 2 -14.37 13.73 20.65
CA MET A 2 -14.33 13.52 22.12
C MET A 2 -12.96 13.79 22.78
N ILE A 3 -11.81 13.48 22.15
CA ILE A 3 -10.48 13.75 22.74
C ILE A 3 -9.97 15.17 22.47
N THR A 4 -10.50 15.87 21.46
CA THR A 4 -10.27 17.32 21.31
C THR A 4 -10.80 18.11 22.52
N LYS A 5 -11.87 17.62 23.19
CA LYS A 5 -12.30 18.13 24.50
C LYS A 5 -11.29 17.77 25.62
N MET A 6 -10.64 16.61 25.57
CA MET A 6 -9.59 16.21 26.53
C MET A 6 -8.33 17.08 26.44
N ASN A 7 -7.87 17.41 25.22
CA ASN A 7 -6.71 18.30 25.02
C ASN A 7 -7.00 19.76 25.43
N LYS A 8 -8.26 20.20 25.33
CA LYS A 8 -8.69 21.57 25.70
C LYS A 8 -8.87 21.77 27.21
N THR A 9 -8.91 20.67 28.00
CA THR A 9 -9.22 20.69 29.44
C THR A 9 -8.03 20.37 30.35
N CYS A 10 -6.88 19.90 29.83
CA CYS A 10 -5.86 19.28 30.69
C CYS A 10 -4.48 19.93 30.62
N LYS A 11 -4.23 20.86 31.55
CA LYS A 11 -2.92 20.96 32.22
C LYS A 11 -2.88 20.25 33.58
N GLN A 12 -4.03 19.80 34.11
CA GLN A 12 -4.16 19.30 35.48
C GLN A 12 -4.24 17.77 35.65
N TYR A 13 -4.54 16.99 34.60
CA TYR A 13 -4.77 15.53 34.73
C TYR A 13 -3.95 14.71 33.72
N LYS A 14 -3.53 13.51 34.13
CA LYS A 14 -2.74 12.61 33.27
C LYS A 14 -3.66 11.87 32.29
N THR A 15 -3.22 11.68 31.05
CA THR A 15 -3.96 10.97 29.98
C THR A 15 -4.51 9.61 30.41
N LYS A 16 -3.80 8.87 31.27
CA LYS A 16 -4.23 7.58 31.81
C LYS A 16 -5.55 7.69 32.57
N GLU A 17 -5.66 8.67 33.45
CA GLU A 17 -6.82 8.89 34.33
C GLU A 17 -8.03 9.30 33.49
N LEU A 18 -7.81 10.16 32.50
CA LEU A 18 -8.87 10.58 31.57
C LEU A 18 -9.41 9.42 30.73
N CYS A 19 -8.53 8.57 30.20
CA CYS A 19 -8.96 7.39 29.44
C CYS A 19 -9.80 6.45 30.32
N GLN A 20 -9.39 6.27 31.59
CA GLN A 20 -10.11 5.44 32.55
C GLN A 20 -11.49 6.03 32.91
N LEU A 21 -11.57 7.34 33.17
CA LEU A 21 -12.81 8.04 33.50
C LEU A 21 -13.82 8.01 32.34
N LEU A 22 -13.32 8.19 31.12
CA LEU A 22 -14.13 8.17 29.90
C LEU A 22 -14.40 6.74 29.39
N LYS A 23 -13.93 5.70 30.09
CA LYS A 23 -14.06 4.29 29.70
C LYS A 23 -13.53 4.00 28.28
N LEU A 24 -12.47 4.69 27.88
CA LEU A 24 -11.79 4.51 26.61
C LEU A 24 -10.50 3.70 26.79
N SER A 25 -10.15 2.87 25.82
CA SER A 25 -8.85 2.23 25.81
C SER A 25 -7.73 3.27 25.60
N ARG A 26 -6.61 3.11 26.30
CA ARG A 26 -5.43 3.98 26.10
C ARG A 26 -4.96 3.99 24.65
N SER A 27 -5.06 2.85 23.98
CA SER A 27 -4.76 2.72 22.56
C SER A 27 -5.63 3.68 21.74
N SER A 28 -6.94 3.78 22.00
CA SER A 28 -7.83 4.73 21.31
C SER A 28 -7.33 6.18 21.39
N TYR A 29 -6.72 6.59 22.51
CA TYR A 29 -6.09 7.92 22.63
C TYR A 29 -4.86 8.08 21.72
N TYR A 30 -3.96 7.10 21.68
CA TYR A 30 -2.75 7.16 20.85
C TYR A 30 -3.02 6.89 19.35
N TYR A 31 -4.06 6.13 19.03
CA TYR A 31 -4.52 5.86 17.65
C TYR A 31 -5.36 7.00 17.08
N GLN A 32 -5.80 7.96 17.90
CA GLN A 32 -6.45 9.14 17.38
C GLN A 32 -5.44 9.99 16.62
N ILE A 33 -5.63 9.97 15.31
CA ILE A 33 -4.85 10.67 14.31
C ILE A 33 -4.74 12.13 14.76
N LYS A 34 -3.53 12.55 15.16
CA LYS A 34 -3.16 13.96 15.04
C LYS A 34 -3.24 14.23 13.55
N ASP A 35 -4.20 15.02 13.09
CA ASP A 35 -4.25 15.46 11.70
C ASP A 35 -2.93 16.18 11.40
N LYS A 36 -1.96 15.43 10.86
CA LYS A 36 -0.73 16.02 10.36
C LYS A 36 -1.11 16.69 9.05
N PRO A 37 -0.72 17.96 8.82
CA PRO A 37 -1.00 18.61 7.55
C PRO A 37 -0.44 17.74 6.43
N VAL A 38 -1.33 17.31 5.54
CA VAL A 38 -0.99 16.44 4.41
C VAL A 38 -0.08 17.24 3.48
N SER A 39 1.20 16.84 3.43
CA SER A 39 2.17 17.40 2.47
C SER A 39 1.64 17.28 1.04
N SER A 40 1.93 18.27 0.19
CA SER A 40 1.53 18.28 -1.22
C SER A 40 1.91 16.99 -1.95
N ASN A 41 3.08 16.41 -1.64
CA ASN A 41 3.54 15.14 -2.18
C ASN A 41 2.64 13.97 -1.75
N THR A 42 2.20 13.96 -0.50
CA THR A 42 1.27 12.93 0.01
C THR A 42 -0.07 13.01 -0.72
N HIS A 43 -0.56 14.21 -1.00
CA HIS A 43 -1.78 14.39 -1.78
C HIS A 43 -1.64 13.85 -3.21
N ASN A 44 -0.51 14.11 -3.86
CA ASN A 44 -0.22 13.63 -5.21
C ASN A 44 -0.14 12.10 -5.25
N MET A 45 0.53 11.47 -4.29
CA MET A 45 0.59 10.01 -4.18
C MET A 45 -0.79 9.39 -3.92
N ILE A 46 -1.62 10.02 -3.09
CA ILE A 46 -3.01 9.56 -2.85
C ILE A 46 -3.84 9.68 -4.13
N LYS A 47 -3.70 10.78 -4.86
CA LYS A 47 -4.37 10.97 -6.16
C LYS A 47 -3.95 9.88 -7.14
N PHE A 48 -2.65 9.59 -7.22
CA PHE A 48 -2.10 8.52 -8.07
C PHE A 48 -2.63 7.14 -7.68
N ILE A 49 -2.66 6.80 -6.39
CA ILE A 49 -3.22 5.53 -5.91
C ILE A 49 -4.68 5.39 -6.32
N LYS A 50 -5.49 6.43 -6.11
CA LYS A 50 -6.91 6.42 -6.46
C LYS A 50 -7.10 6.23 -7.96
N GLN A 51 -6.31 6.94 -8.76
CA GLN A 51 -6.33 6.86 -10.22
C GLN A 51 -5.94 5.45 -10.71
N THR A 52 -4.81 4.94 -10.23
CA THR A 52 -4.33 3.58 -10.55
C THR A 52 -5.34 2.51 -10.13
N ALA A 53 -6.02 2.69 -8.99
CA ALA A 53 -7.03 1.75 -8.51
C ALA A 53 -8.24 1.68 -9.46
N LEU A 54 -8.68 2.82 -9.99
CA LEU A 54 -9.77 2.86 -10.97
C LEU A 54 -9.34 2.21 -12.29
N GLU A 55 -8.15 2.54 -12.77
CA GLU A 55 -7.61 2.03 -14.05
C GLU A 55 -7.50 0.50 -14.08
N VAL A 56 -7.10 -0.10 -12.97
CA VAL A 56 -6.92 -1.56 -12.86
C VAL A 56 -8.16 -2.27 -12.32
N GLY A 57 -9.30 -1.58 -12.19
CA GLY A 57 -10.56 -2.14 -11.70
C GLY A 57 -10.47 -2.65 -10.26
N HIS A 58 -9.74 -1.95 -9.40
CA HIS A 58 -9.48 -2.30 -8.00
C HIS A 58 -8.81 -3.67 -7.77
N THR A 59 -8.27 -4.29 -8.81
CA THR A 59 -7.57 -5.57 -8.72
C THR A 59 -6.18 -5.45 -8.07
N TYR A 60 -5.59 -4.26 -8.09
CA TYR A 60 -4.26 -4.03 -7.54
C TYR A 60 -4.36 -3.84 -6.04
N GLY A 61 -4.03 -4.90 -5.31
CA GLY A 61 -3.77 -4.81 -3.89
C GLY A 61 -2.54 -3.93 -3.58
N LYS A 62 -2.35 -3.66 -2.29
CA LYS A 62 -1.26 -2.83 -1.73
C LYS A 62 0.10 -3.07 -2.40
N ARG A 63 0.45 -4.32 -2.68
CA ARG A 63 1.74 -4.70 -3.28
C ARG A 63 1.93 -4.13 -4.69
N ARG A 64 0.97 -4.35 -5.58
CA ARG A 64 1.06 -3.88 -6.98
C ARG A 64 0.91 -2.36 -7.06
N MET A 65 0.07 -1.81 -6.19
CA MET A 65 -0.07 -0.36 -6.02
C MET A 65 1.24 0.29 -5.57
N ARG A 66 1.97 -0.33 -4.64
CA ARG A 66 3.29 0.13 -4.20
C ARG A 66 4.35 0.06 -5.30
N VAL A 67 4.37 -1.01 -6.10
CA VAL A 67 5.29 -1.10 -7.25
C VAL A 67 4.98 -0.02 -8.28
N SER A 68 3.70 0.18 -8.59
CA SER A 68 3.26 1.23 -9.50
C SER A 68 3.63 2.63 -8.98
N LEU A 69 3.40 2.88 -7.68
CA LEU A 69 3.82 4.11 -7.02
C LEU A 69 5.33 4.31 -7.05
N ASN A 70 6.10 3.27 -6.70
CA ASN A 70 7.55 3.36 -6.70
C ASN A 70 8.06 3.62 -8.12
N ASN A 71 7.60 2.89 -9.13
CA ASN A 71 8.00 3.15 -10.53
C ASN A 71 7.64 4.56 -11.00
N HIS A 72 6.49 5.08 -10.57
CA HIS A 72 6.02 6.41 -10.97
C HIS A 72 6.75 7.55 -10.25
N TYR A 73 7.16 7.34 -8.99
CA TYR A 73 7.83 8.34 -8.17
C TYR A 73 9.32 8.05 -7.93
N GLN A 74 9.89 6.99 -8.55
CA GLN A 74 11.30 6.64 -8.39
C GLN A 74 12.16 7.60 -9.21
N SER A 75 12.98 8.36 -8.50
CA SER A 75 14.23 8.89 -9.01
C SER A 75 15.21 7.71 -9.17
N PHE A 76 15.19 7.05 -10.33
CA PHE A 76 16.26 6.11 -10.68
C PHE A 76 17.53 6.93 -10.96
N ALA A 77 18.35 7.12 -9.92
CA ALA A 77 19.66 7.74 -10.08
C ALA A 77 20.69 6.77 -10.70
N ASN A 78 20.39 5.46 -10.77
CA ASN A 78 21.34 4.41 -11.11
C ASN A 78 20.75 3.38 -12.08
N HIS A 79 21.48 3.11 -13.16
CA HIS A 79 21.15 2.12 -14.18
C HIS A 79 20.99 0.69 -13.63
N GLN A 80 21.84 0.29 -12.68
CA GLN A 80 21.85 -1.06 -12.13
C GLN A 80 20.55 -1.39 -11.38
N GLU A 81 19.99 -0.42 -10.66
CA GLU A 81 18.74 -0.60 -9.91
C GLU A 81 17.53 -0.79 -10.84
N VAL A 82 17.55 -0.15 -12.02
CA VAL A 82 16.53 -0.35 -13.05
C VAL A 82 16.58 -1.77 -13.58
N VAL A 83 17.78 -2.27 -13.89
CA VAL A 83 17.98 -3.62 -14.42
C VAL A 83 17.47 -4.67 -13.42
N GLU A 84 17.87 -4.57 -12.16
CA GLU A 84 17.46 -5.54 -11.13
C GLU A 84 15.94 -5.56 -10.87
N ASN A 85 15.28 -4.41 -10.93
CA ASN A 85 13.82 -4.33 -10.78
C ASN A 85 13.07 -4.94 -11.97
N VAL A 86 13.59 -4.71 -13.17
CA VAL A 86 13.05 -5.30 -14.41
C VAL A 86 13.21 -6.83 -14.37
N GLU A 87 14.40 -7.33 -14.04
CA GLU A 87 14.67 -8.76 -13.92
C GLU A 87 13.78 -9.43 -12.86
N SER A 88 13.67 -8.80 -11.69
CA SER A 88 12.80 -9.28 -10.60
C SER A 88 11.33 -9.34 -11.02
N TYR A 89 10.86 -8.33 -11.78
CA TYR A 89 9.50 -8.32 -12.31
C TYR A 89 9.28 -9.39 -13.38
N LEU A 90 10.21 -9.55 -14.32
CA LEU A 90 10.15 -10.56 -15.36
C LEU A 90 10.12 -11.97 -14.76
N TYR A 91 10.96 -12.25 -13.77
CA TYR A 91 10.96 -13.52 -13.06
C TYR A 91 9.61 -13.78 -12.36
N PHE A 92 9.07 -12.80 -11.64
CA PHE A 92 7.73 -12.94 -11.03
C PHE A 92 6.65 -13.19 -12.08
N TYR A 93 6.67 -12.44 -13.18
CA TYR A 93 5.66 -12.53 -14.23
C TYR A 93 5.67 -13.90 -14.89
N ASN A 94 6.86 -14.41 -15.22
CA ASN A 94 7.01 -15.66 -15.95
C ASN A 94 6.81 -16.90 -15.08
N TYR A 95 7.27 -16.87 -13.83
CA TYR A 95 7.35 -18.07 -12.98
C TYR A 95 6.41 -18.06 -11.77
N LYS A 96 5.76 -16.92 -11.45
CA LYS A 96 4.96 -16.80 -10.21
C LYS A 96 3.56 -16.22 -10.43
N ARG A 97 3.30 -15.53 -11.54
CA ARG A 97 1.98 -14.93 -11.82
C ARG A 97 1.01 -15.99 -12.35
N ILE A 98 0.13 -16.46 -11.49
CA ILE A 98 -1.03 -17.27 -11.90
C ILE A 98 -2.16 -16.39 -12.43
N HIS A 99 -2.79 -16.79 -13.54
CA HIS A 99 -3.84 -16.00 -14.17
C HIS A 99 -4.99 -16.88 -14.67
N SER A 100 -6.22 -16.47 -14.34
CA SER A 100 -7.43 -17.24 -14.66
C SER A 100 -7.57 -17.57 -16.14
N ALA A 101 -7.20 -16.65 -17.04
CA ALA A 101 -7.30 -16.84 -18.49
C ALA A 101 -6.41 -17.96 -19.05
N ILE A 102 -5.37 -18.38 -18.33
CA ILE A 102 -4.49 -19.50 -18.72
C ILE A 102 -4.68 -20.71 -17.80
N GLY A 103 -5.84 -20.81 -17.15
CA GLY A 103 -6.17 -21.93 -16.26
C GLY A 103 -5.54 -21.79 -14.88
N TYR A 104 -5.29 -20.57 -14.40
CA TYR A 104 -4.58 -20.31 -13.14
C TYR A 104 -3.15 -20.86 -13.12
N LEU A 105 -2.55 -20.99 -14.30
CA LEU A 105 -1.15 -21.37 -14.47
C LEU A 105 -0.26 -20.13 -14.59
N THR A 106 1.03 -20.32 -14.40
CA THR A 106 2.05 -19.33 -14.77
C THR A 106 2.35 -19.40 -16.27
N PRO A 107 2.89 -18.33 -16.88
CA PRO A 107 3.26 -18.34 -18.29
C PRO A 107 4.19 -19.49 -18.70
N VAL A 108 5.18 -19.82 -17.87
CA VAL A 108 6.12 -20.93 -18.14
C VAL A 108 5.43 -22.29 -18.08
N GLU A 109 4.56 -22.51 -17.08
CA GLU A 109 3.77 -23.73 -16.99
C GLU A 109 2.84 -23.87 -18.19
N LYS A 110 2.19 -22.78 -18.60
CA LYS A 110 1.30 -22.81 -19.77
C LYS A 110 2.06 -23.14 -21.05
N MET A 111 3.26 -22.60 -21.22
CA MET A 111 4.13 -22.93 -22.34
C MET A 111 4.50 -24.41 -22.35
N SER A 112 4.79 -24.99 -21.18
CA SER A 112 5.09 -26.43 -21.04
C SER A 112 3.87 -27.30 -21.41
N GLU A 113 2.66 -26.90 -21.03
CA GLU A 113 1.44 -27.61 -21.46
C GLU A 113 1.28 -27.60 -22.97
N LEU A 114 1.40 -26.44 -23.62
CA LEU A 114 1.20 -26.31 -25.06
C LEU A 114 2.21 -27.15 -25.86
N LYS A 115 3.44 -27.25 -25.37
CA LYS A 115 4.48 -28.09 -25.98
C LYS A 115 4.22 -29.59 -25.87
N LYS A 116 3.39 -30.05 -24.93
CA LYS A 116 3.02 -31.47 -24.79
C LYS A 116 1.86 -31.88 -25.69
N VAL A 117 1.10 -30.90 -26.19
CA VAL A 117 -0.08 -31.11 -27.04
C VAL A 117 0.30 -31.07 -28.54
N ALA A 118 1.45 -30.48 -28.87
CA ALA A 118 2.06 -30.49 -30.21
C ALA A 118 2.88 -31.77 -30.45
#